data_AF-A0AAU9KW07-F1
#
_entry.id   AF-A0AAU9KW07-F1
#
_cell.length_a   1.000
_cell.length_b   1.000
_cell.length_c   1.000
_cell.angle_alpha   90.00
_cell.angle_beta   90.00
_cell.angle_gamma   90.00
#
_symmetry.space_group_name_H-M   'P 1'
#
loop_
_entity.id
_entity.type
_entity.pdbx_description
1 polymer ?
#
loop_
_entity_poly.entity_id
_entity_poly.type
_entity_poly.pdbx_seq_one_letter_code
_entity_poly.pdbx_strand_id
1 'polypeptide(L)'
;MDIYDALAIAFIILGLTVSSAGGLGGGVIIVPSMVLIMGFDIKRATPISNMAILGGAVANAWYNMRKRHPTVDRPLIDPELALGMIPVVIGGTVLGAVINRLIPSYVLSLLFIVVLAVSGSRTLMKGIRLHKKELAKEKEVEDAANEIATDVPTSPVVYVQISTPRKDDVSQEKRGSISASIDDEAKLAAARALILEKERHFAWGPHIAILVCYLGIVATSIGDTSTECGSVAYWVLLLIDIPWVAVFIIFASNYLHKVYLRKAEVNYQYVEGDIRWTKKMVVYFSMGCVVAGIAAGMFGVGGGIIAGPIMVELGIVPEVASSTTALMILYSSAAATSKFAVFEMIAWDWALLLCAVAFVVTSLSQVVILGFVRRTGRQSIIVLCIAAAVLVGGRGHDLPGYHVHY
;
A
#
# COMPACT_ATOMS: atom_id res chain seq x y z
N MET A 1 -23.61 -11.15 23.29
CA MET A 1 -23.43 -10.59 21.94
C MET A 1 -24.73 -9.91 21.62
N ASP A 2 -24.72 -8.60 21.77
CA ASP A 2 -25.92 -7.78 21.67
C ASP A 2 -26.23 -7.49 20.19
N ILE A 3 -27.44 -6.98 19.90
CA ILE A 3 -27.83 -6.62 18.52
C ILE A 3 -26.82 -5.64 17.90
N TYR A 4 -26.27 -4.71 18.70
CA TYR A 4 -25.26 -3.76 18.27
C TYR A 4 -23.93 -4.44 17.88
N ASP A 5 -23.51 -5.48 18.60
CA ASP A 5 -22.31 -6.26 18.26
C ASP A 5 -22.47 -6.98 16.92
N ALA A 6 -23.64 -7.57 16.69
CA ALA A 6 -23.96 -8.27 15.45
C ALA A 6 -24.02 -7.30 14.26
N LEU A 7 -24.63 -6.12 14.44
CA LEU A 7 -24.67 -5.06 13.44
C LEU A 7 -23.27 -4.52 13.12
N ALA A 8 -22.43 -4.30 14.14
CA ALA A 8 -21.05 -3.85 13.97
C ALA A 8 -20.23 -4.87 13.19
N ILE A 9 -20.32 -6.16 13.53
CA ILE A 9 -19.62 -7.23 12.80
C ILE A 9 -20.12 -7.34 11.37
N ALA A 10 -21.43 -7.25 11.12
CA ALA A 10 -21.97 -7.24 9.77
C ALA A 10 -21.42 -6.06 8.95
N PHE A 11 -21.35 -4.86 9.54
CA PHE A 11 -20.78 -3.68 8.89
C PHE A 11 -19.27 -3.82 8.66
N ILE A 12 -18.53 -4.41 9.59
CA ILE A 12 -17.10 -4.74 9.45
C ILE A 12 -16.90 -5.74 8.32
N ILE A 13 -17.69 -6.81 8.23
CA ILE A 13 -17.63 -7.80 7.14
C ILE A 13 -17.84 -7.11 5.80
N LEU A 14 -18.92 -6.34 5.66
CA LEU A 14 -19.21 -5.58 4.44
C LEU A 14 -18.04 -4.64 4.11
N GLY A 15 -17.55 -3.88 5.08
CA GLY A 15 -16.43 -2.97 4.89
C GLY A 15 -15.13 -3.65 4.47
N LEU A 16 -14.82 -4.80 5.07
CA LEU A 16 -13.64 -5.60 4.75
C LEU A 16 -13.69 -6.16 3.33
N THR A 17 -14.87 -6.63 2.88
CA THR A 17 -15.03 -7.10 1.51
C THR A 17 -14.62 -6.00 0.52
N VAL A 18 -15.17 -4.81 0.68
CA VAL A 18 -14.91 -3.66 -0.21
C VAL A 18 -13.45 -3.18 -0.07
N SER A 19 -12.90 -3.12 1.15
CA SER A 19 -11.54 -2.64 1.41
C SER A 19 -10.45 -3.56 0.87
N SER A 20 -10.71 -4.87 0.78
CA SER A 20 -9.74 -5.86 0.31
C SER A 20 -9.29 -5.63 -1.14
N ALA A 21 -10.18 -5.13 -2.00
CA ALA A 21 -9.85 -4.82 -3.39
C ALA A 21 -8.96 -3.58 -3.54
N GLY A 22 -9.09 -2.62 -2.61
CA GLY A 22 -8.32 -1.37 -2.63
C GLY A 22 -6.96 -1.45 -1.95
N GLY A 23 -6.60 -2.57 -1.32
CA GLY A 23 -5.32 -2.71 -0.60
C GLY A 23 -5.19 -1.79 0.63
N LEU A 24 -6.32 -1.30 1.16
CA LEU A 24 -6.40 -0.32 2.24
C LEU A 24 -6.40 -0.93 3.65
N GLY A 25 -6.50 -2.26 3.78
CA GLY A 25 -6.36 -2.95 5.07
C GLY A 25 -7.58 -2.95 5.98
N GLY A 26 -8.72 -2.39 5.57
CA GLY A 26 -9.99 -2.47 6.33
C GLY A 26 -10.07 -1.67 7.64
N GLY A 27 -8.94 -1.16 8.15
CA GLY A 27 -8.88 -0.43 9.41
C GLY A 27 -9.70 0.86 9.44
N VAL A 28 -9.90 1.47 8.26
CA VAL A 28 -10.76 2.66 8.07
C VAL A 28 -12.20 2.38 8.49
N ILE A 29 -12.64 1.13 8.42
CA ILE A 29 -14.00 0.73 8.75
C ILE A 29 -14.04 0.06 10.12
N ILE A 30 -13.03 -0.74 10.48
CA ILE A 30 -13.01 -1.44 11.77
C ILE A 30 -13.04 -0.46 12.94
N VAL A 31 -12.18 0.57 12.94
CA VAL A 31 -12.07 1.49 14.09
C VAL A 31 -13.36 2.32 14.29
N PRO A 32 -13.94 2.98 13.26
CA PRO A 32 -15.20 3.69 13.44
C PRO A 32 -16.36 2.77 13.83
N SER A 33 -16.37 1.51 13.35
CA SER A 33 -17.41 0.55 13.74
C SER A 33 -17.37 0.25 15.23
N MET A 34 -16.17 0.03 15.78
CA MET A 34 -16.00 -0.19 17.22
C MET A 34 -16.37 1.05 18.04
N VAL A 35 -15.95 2.23 17.60
CA VAL A 35 -16.17 3.47 18.36
C VAL A 35 -17.62 3.93 18.29
N LEU A 36 -18.24 3.91 17.10
CA LEU A 36 -19.57 4.52 16.86
C LEU A 36 -20.74 3.54 17.01
N ILE A 37 -20.53 2.24 16.75
CA ILE A 37 -21.61 1.24 16.83
C ILE A 37 -21.53 0.49 18.15
N MET A 38 -20.32 0.08 18.57
CA MET A 38 -20.12 -0.68 19.81
C MET A 38 -19.83 0.22 21.02
N GLY A 39 -19.64 1.53 20.83
CA GLY A 39 -19.36 2.48 21.91
C GLY A 39 -18.01 2.29 22.58
N PHE A 40 -17.03 1.67 21.91
CA PHE A 40 -15.70 1.47 22.49
C PHE A 40 -14.90 2.77 22.50
N ASP A 41 -14.20 3.03 23.60
CA ASP A 41 -13.17 4.07 23.61
C ASP A 41 -12.11 3.81 22.55
N ILE A 42 -11.63 4.87 21.90
CA ILE A 42 -10.60 4.75 20.86
C ILE A 42 -9.33 4.06 21.36
N LYS A 43 -8.95 4.28 22.64
CA LYS A 43 -7.80 3.60 23.27
C LYS A 43 -7.98 2.08 23.35
N ARG A 44 -9.22 1.61 23.47
CA ARG A 44 -9.55 0.19 23.46
C ARG A 44 -9.74 -0.34 22.03
N ALA A 45 -10.32 0.46 21.15
CA ALA A 45 -10.57 0.08 19.76
C ALA A 45 -9.28 -0.08 18.93
N THR A 46 -8.31 0.83 19.08
CA THR A 46 -7.07 0.84 18.28
C THR A 46 -6.22 -0.43 18.41
N PRO A 47 -5.96 -0.98 19.61
CA PRO A 47 -5.25 -2.26 19.74
C PRO A 47 -6.01 -3.44 19.12
N ILE A 48 -7.32 -3.52 19.34
CA ILE A 48 -8.19 -4.58 18.79
C ILE A 48 -8.19 -4.50 17.26
N SER A 49 -8.29 -3.30 16.69
CA SER A 49 -8.30 -3.10 15.24
C SER A 49 -6.97 -3.49 14.59
N ASN A 50 -5.82 -3.19 15.19
CA ASN A 50 -4.53 -3.58 14.63
C ASN A 50 -4.38 -5.11 14.53
N MET A 51 -4.84 -5.84 15.55
CA MET A 51 -4.86 -7.31 15.48
C MET A 51 -5.87 -7.82 14.44
N ALA A 52 -7.04 -7.19 14.32
CA ALA A 52 -8.01 -7.55 13.29
C ALA A 52 -7.46 -7.31 11.87
N ILE A 53 -6.84 -6.15 11.63
CA ILE A 53 -6.22 -5.78 10.36
C ILE A 53 -5.07 -6.71 10.02
N LEU A 54 -4.29 -7.15 11.00
CA LEU A 54 -3.22 -8.13 10.79
C LEU A 54 -3.74 -9.40 10.11
N GLY A 55 -4.86 -9.96 10.58
CA GLY A 55 -5.49 -11.13 9.95
C GLY A 55 -5.85 -10.90 8.47
N GLY A 56 -6.52 -9.78 8.16
CA GLY A 56 -6.84 -9.42 6.77
C GLY A 56 -5.60 -9.16 5.92
N ALA A 57 -4.58 -8.52 6.49
CA ALA A 57 -3.34 -8.18 5.80
C ALA A 57 -2.49 -9.42 5.48
N VAL A 58 -2.46 -10.44 6.35
CA VAL A 58 -1.84 -11.74 6.06
C VAL A 58 -2.49 -12.38 4.83
N ALA A 59 -3.83 -12.45 4.80
CA ALA A 59 -4.55 -12.98 3.65
C ALA A 59 -4.23 -12.18 2.38
N ASN A 60 -4.31 -10.85 2.43
CA ASN A 60 -4.07 -10.00 1.27
C ASN A 60 -2.62 -10.09 0.75
N ALA A 61 -1.63 -10.08 1.64
CA ALA A 61 -0.22 -10.23 1.29
C ALA A 61 0.04 -11.60 0.61
N TRP A 62 -0.55 -12.68 1.14
CA TRP A 62 -0.42 -14.02 0.56
C TRP A 62 -0.92 -14.09 -0.89
N TYR A 63 -2.10 -13.52 -1.17
CA TYR A 63 -2.64 -13.47 -2.54
C TYR A 63 -1.83 -12.53 -3.44
N ASN A 64 -1.38 -11.39 -2.94
CA ASN A 64 -0.64 -10.41 -3.75
C ASN A 64 0.78 -10.85 -4.08
N MET A 65 1.45 -11.63 -3.23
CA MET A 65 2.76 -12.22 -3.52
C MET A 65 2.75 -13.15 -4.74
N ARG A 66 1.57 -13.68 -5.11
CA ARG A 66 1.40 -14.57 -6.26
C ARG A 66 1.01 -13.84 -7.56
N LYS A 67 0.73 -12.53 -7.50
CA LYS A 67 0.32 -11.73 -8.67
C LYS A 67 1.53 -11.17 -9.41
N ARG A 68 1.39 -10.96 -10.71
CA ARG A 68 2.39 -10.32 -11.57
C ARG A 68 1.91 -8.95 -12.05
N HIS A 69 2.86 -8.11 -12.41
CA HIS A 69 2.64 -6.77 -12.91
C HIS A 69 1.84 -6.79 -14.23
N PRO A 70 0.90 -5.86 -14.46
CA PRO A 70 -0.02 -5.92 -15.60
C PRO A 70 0.64 -5.73 -16.96
N THR A 71 1.72 -4.94 -17.03
CA THR A 71 2.38 -4.57 -18.30
C THR A 71 3.78 -5.15 -18.48
N VAL A 72 4.37 -5.76 -17.44
CA VAL A 72 5.79 -6.19 -17.45
C VAL A 72 5.89 -7.52 -16.72
N ASP A 73 6.76 -8.43 -17.16
CA ASP A 73 6.93 -9.74 -16.54
C ASP A 73 7.76 -9.69 -15.24
N ARG A 74 7.20 -9.11 -14.19
CA ARG A 74 7.81 -9.02 -12.84
C ARG A 74 6.74 -9.15 -11.74
N PRO A 75 7.12 -9.42 -10.48
CA PRO A 75 6.16 -9.48 -9.36
C PRO A 75 5.36 -8.18 -9.23
N LEU A 76 4.11 -8.29 -8.75
CA LEU A 76 3.25 -7.12 -8.58
C LEU A 76 3.71 -6.21 -7.43
N ILE A 77 4.26 -6.81 -6.36
CA ILE A 77 4.85 -6.07 -5.24
C ILE A 77 6.23 -5.57 -5.68
N ASP A 78 6.39 -4.25 -5.74
CA ASP A 78 7.68 -3.64 -6.06
C ASP A 78 8.60 -3.72 -4.84
N PRO A 79 9.75 -4.44 -4.93
CA PRO A 79 10.64 -4.66 -3.80
C PRO A 79 11.44 -3.40 -3.40
N GLU A 80 11.70 -2.48 -4.34
CA GLU A 80 12.37 -1.21 -4.05
C GLU A 80 11.42 -0.30 -3.29
N LEU A 81 10.17 -0.24 -3.74
CA LEU A 81 9.08 0.48 -3.07
C LEU A 81 8.84 -0.06 -1.66
N ALA A 82 8.70 -1.38 -1.52
CA ALA A 82 8.53 -2.02 -0.23
C ALA A 82 9.70 -1.70 0.74
N LEU A 83 10.95 -1.80 0.27
CA LEU A 83 12.12 -1.53 1.10
C LEU A 83 12.22 -0.06 1.54
N GLY A 84 11.80 0.88 0.67
CA GLY A 84 11.78 2.30 1.00
C GLY A 84 10.69 2.69 1.99
N MET A 85 9.56 1.98 1.98
CA MET A 85 8.38 2.33 2.78
C MET A 85 8.31 1.61 4.11
N ILE A 86 8.42 0.28 4.08
CA ILE A 86 7.99 -0.54 5.20
C ILE A 86 8.82 -0.27 6.47
N PRO A 87 10.16 -0.16 6.43
CA PRO A 87 10.94 0.19 7.62
C PRO A 87 10.56 1.55 8.21
N VAL A 88 10.31 2.54 7.36
CA VAL A 88 9.89 3.90 7.77
C VAL A 88 8.52 3.85 8.46
N VAL A 89 7.59 3.08 7.89
CA VAL A 89 6.24 2.92 8.43
C VAL A 89 6.27 2.14 9.74
N ILE A 90 7.06 1.07 9.86
CA ILE A 90 7.24 0.32 11.12
C ILE A 90 7.68 1.28 12.24
N GLY A 91 8.71 2.10 12.00
CA GLY A 91 9.18 3.08 13.00
C GLY A 91 8.11 4.11 13.37
N GLY A 92 7.44 4.68 12.37
CA GLY A 92 6.32 5.59 12.60
C GLY A 92 5.19 4.93 13.41
N THR A 93 4.89 3.66 13.14
CA THR A 93 3.84 2.92 13.82
C THR A 93 4.16 2.60 15.27
N VAL A 94 5.41 2.24 15.58
CA VAL A 94 5.87 2.09 16.97
C VAL A 94 5.73 3.42 17.71
N LEU A 95 6.22 4.51 17.12
CA LEU A 95 6.08 5.85 17.71
C LEU A 95 4.60 6.23 17.91
N GLY A 96 3.75 5.95 16.92
CA GLY A 96 2.31 6.19 17.02
C GLY A 96 1.62 5.39 18.12
N ALA A 97 2.03 4.14 18.34
CA ALA A 97 1.50 3.31 19.44
C ALA A 97 1.90 3.86 20.82
N VAL A 98 3.13 4.37 20.96
CA VAL A 98 3.59 5.06 22.18
C VAL A 98 2.77 6.34 22.40
N ILE A 99 2.56 7.14 21.36
CA ILE A 99 1.74 8.36 21.44
C ILE A 99 0.29 8.03 21.85
N ASN A 100 -0.30 6.96 21.30
CA ASN A 100 -1.64 6.49 21.68
C ASN A 100 -1.73 6.17 23.18
N ARG A 101 -0.71 5.51 23.74
CA ARG A 101 -0.65 5.22 25.18
C ARG A 101 -0.61 6.52 26.01
N LEU A 102 0.23 7.47 25.61
CA LEU A 102 0.54 8.69 26.38
C LEU A 102 -0.58 9.74 26.36
N ILE A 103 -1.24 9.96 25.23
CA ILE A 103 -2.22 11.04 25.05
C ILE A 103 -3.60 10.64 25.61
N PRO A 104 -4.42 11.54 26.18
CA PRO A 104 -5.78 11.24 26.62
C PRO A 104 -6.73 10.79 25.49
N SER A 105 -7.75 9.99 25.82
CA SER A 105 -8.69 9.42 24.84
C SER A 105 -9.45 10.47 24.03
N TYR A 106 -9.87 11.57 24.65
CA TYR A 106 -10.61 12.65 23.96
C TYR A 106 -9.78 13.34 22.87
N VAL A 107 -8.46 13.53 23.09
CA VAL A 107 -7.56 14.11 22.09
C VAL A 107 -7.38 13.14 20.93
N LEU A 108 -7.22 11.84 21.22
CA LEU A 108 -7.13 10.81 20.19
C LEU A 108 -8.40 10.74 19.35
N SER A 109 -9.58 10.81 19.98
CA SER A 109 -10.86 10.84 19.27
C SER A 109 -11.00 12.06 18.36
N LEU A 110 -10.61 13.25 18.84
CA LEU A 110 -10.63 14.47 18.02
C LEU A 110 -9.69 14.36 16.81
N LEU A 111 -8.45 13.92 17.02
CA LEU A 111 -7.50 13.70 15.93
C LEU A 111 -7.99 12.63 14.95
N PHE A 112 -8.62 11.57 15.45
CA PHE A 112 -9.18 10.51 14.64
C PHE A 112 -10.32 11.02 13.74
N ILE A 113 -11.22 11.85 14.25
CA ILE A 113 -12.28 12.50 13.45
C ILE A 113 -11.67 13.34 12.32
N VAL A 114 -10.62 14.12 12.62
CA VAL A 114 -9.91 14.91 11.59
C VAL A 114 -9.30 14.00 10.53
N VAL A 115 -8.65 12.90 10.93
CA VAL A 115 -8.07 11.93 10.01
C VAL A 115 -9.14 11.26 9.15
N LEU A 116 -10.28 10.85 9.72
CA LEU A 116 -11.40 10.29 8.97
C LEU A 116 -12.00 11.30 7.98
N ALA A 117 -12.17 12.57 8.38
CA ALA A 117 -12.67 13.61 7.49
C ALA A 117 -11.73 13.89 6.31
N VAL A 118 -10.43 14.02 6.58
CA VAL A 118 -9.41 14.27 5.53
C VAL A 118 -9.26 13.05 4.63
N SER A 119 -9.18 11.85 5.20
CA SER A 119 -9.02 10.63 4.41
C SER A 119 -10.28 10.25 3.65
N GLY A 120 -11.46 10.42 4.25
CA GLY A 120 -12.75 10.20 3.62
C GLY A 120 -12.98 11.15 2.44
N SER A 121 -12.72 12.45 2.62
CA SER A 121 -12.82 13.43 1.53
C SER A 121 -11.82 13.15 0.40
N ARG A 122 -10.56 12.83 0.71
CA ARG A 122 -9.55 12.44 -0.28
C ARG A 122 -9.95 11.18 -1.05
N THR A 123 -10.46 10.15 -0.37
CA THR A 123 -10.89 8.89 -0.98
C THR A 123 -12.10 9.11 -1.89
N LEU A 124 -13.08 9.91 -1.45
CA LEU A 124 -14.23 10.28 -2.27
C LEU A 124 -13.81 11.02 -3.54
N MET A 125 -12.95 12.03 -3.41
CA MET A 125 -12.44 12.78 -4.57
C MET A 125 -11.71 11.88 -5.56
N LYS A 126 -10.91 10.92 -5.07
CA LYS A 126 -10.23 9.94 -5.92
C LYS A 126 -11.22 8.99 -6.60
N GLY A 127 -12.22 8.49 -5.86
CA GLY A 127 -13.29 7.65 -6.41
C GLY A 127 -14.03 8.35 -7.56
N ILE A 128 -14.40 9.63 -7.37
CA ILE A 128 -15.07 10.44 -8.40
C ILE A 128 -14.15 10.64 -9.63
N ARG A 129 -12.86 10.95 -9.41
CA ARG A 129 -11.89 11.12 -10.51
C ARG A 129 -11.69 9.83 -11.30
N LEU A 130 -11.61 8.69 -10.62
CA LEU A 130 -11.46 7.38 -11.25
C LEU A 130 -12.71 7.05 -12.07
N HIS A 131 -13.90 7.27 -11.51
CA HIS A 131 -15.16 7.07 -12.23
C HIS A 131 -15.24 7.92 -13.50
N LYS A 132 -14.83 9.20 -13.44
CA LYS A 132 -14.78 10.06 -14.62
C LYS A 132 -13.81 9.56 -15.69
N LYS A 133 -12.66 9.01 -15.29
CA LYS A 133 -11.69 8.42 -16.24
C LYS A 133 -12.22 7.12 -16.87
N GLU A 134 -12.90 6.27 -16.09
CA GLU A 134 -13.53 5.06 -16.60
C GLU A 134 -14.60 5.42 -17.65
N LEU A 135 -15.46 6.40 -17.36
CA LEU A 135 -16.46 6.89 -18.31
C LEU A 135 -15.85 7.54 -19.56
N ALA A 136 -14.73 8.26 -19.42
CA ALA A 136 -14.04 8.86 -20.56
C ALA A 136 -13.43 7.80 -21.49
N LYS A 137 -12.82 6.74 -20.92
CA LYS A 137 -12.32 5.61 -21.70
C LYS A 137 -13.44 4.82 -22.37
N GLU A 138 -14.57 4.63 -21.69
CA GLU A 138 -15.76 3.97 -22.26
C GLU A 138 -16.26 4.77 -23.47
N LYS A 139 -16.28 6.12 -23.38
CA LYS A 139 -16.56 7.00 -24.50
C LYS A 139 -15.50 6.95 -25.61
N GLU A 140 -14.20 6.97 -25.31
CA GLU A 140 -13.15 6.86 -26.35
C GLU A 140 -13.22 5.52 -27.10
N VAL A 141 -13.55 4.43 -26.41
CA VAL A 141 -13.76 3.12 -27.03
C VAL A 141 -15.05 3.09 -27.86
N GLU A 142 -16.12 3.73 -27.39
CA GLU A 142 -17.38 3.87 -28.12
C GLU A 142 -17.24 4.78 -29.35
N ASP A 143 -16.50 5.88 -29.23
CA ASP A 143 -16.18 6.82 -30.31
C ASP A 143 -15.27 6.16 -31.34
N ALA A 144 -14.24 5.41 -30.93
CA ALA A 144 -13.40 4.63 -31.85
C ALA A 144 -14.18 3.49 -32.52
N ALA A 145 -15.11 2.84 -31.81
CA ALA A 145 -15.98 1.82 -32.40
C ALA A 145 -16.99 2.44 -33.39
N ASN A 146 -17.48 3.65 -33.12
CA ASN A 146 -18.36 4.39 -34.01
C ASN A 146 -17.61 4.94 -35.23
N GLU A 147 -16.37 5.41 -35.09
CA GLU A 147 -15.50 5.80 -36.21
C GLU A 147 -15.25 4.60 -37.15
N ILE A 148 -14.94 3.42 -36.60
CA ILE A 148 -14.79 2.17 -37.37
C ILE A 148 -16.12 1.74 -38.04
N ALA A 149 -17.27 2.04 -37.43
CA ALA A 149 -18.59 1.74 -38.01
C ALA A 149 -19.00 2.73 -39.11
N THR A 150 -18.46 3.96 -39.11
CA THR A 150 -18.77 5.00 -40.11
C THR A 150 -17.82 4.99 -41.31
N ASP A 151 -16.63 4.41 -41.21
CA ASP A 151 -15.61 4.45 -42.26
C ASP A 151 -15.63 3.20 -43.18
N VAL A 152 -16.78 2.94 -43.81
CA VAL A 152 -16.84 2.08 -45.01
C VAL A 152 -17.03 2.96 -46.25
N PRO A 153 -15.94 3.39 -46.93
CA PRO A 153 -16.02 3.83 -48.32
C PRO A 153 -15.81 2.65 -49.26
N THR A 154 -16.78 2.49 -50.15
CA THR A 154 -16.78 1.60 -51.30
C THR A 154 -15.82 2.11 -52.39
N SER A 155 -14.97 1.19 -52.87
CA SER A 155 -14.36 1.14 -54.21
C SER A 155 -13.04 1.94 -54.44
N PRO A 156 -12.27 1.61 -55.51
CA PRO A 156 -11.24 0.59 -55.49
C PRO A 156 -9.84 1.21 -55.77
N VAL A 157 -8.88 0.36 -56.12
CA VAL A 157 -7.63 0.64 -56.85
C VAL A 157 -6.33 0.60 -56.01
N VAL A 158 -5.39 -0.15 -56.61
CA VAL A 158 -3.92 -0.05 -56.57
C VAL A 158 -3.21 -1.04 -55.64
N TYR A 159 -2.75 -2.14 -56.25
CA TYR A 159 -1.63 -2.93 -55.74
C TYR A 159 -0.38 -2.05 -55.67
N VAL A 160 0.15 -1.83 -54.47
CA VAL A 160 1.51 -1.30 -54.30
C VAL A 160 2.48 -2.47 -54.37
N GLN A 161 3.31 -2.41 -55.40
CA GLN A 161 4.35 -3.37 -55.75
C GLN A 161 5.50 -3.27 -54.74
N ILE A 162 5.81 -4.37 -54.04
CA ILE A 162 7.00 -4.47 -53.19
C ILE A 162 8.22 -4.49 -54.11
N SER A 163 8.98 -3.40 -54.12
CA SER A 163 10.32 -3.32 -54.71
C SER A 163 11.36 -3.54 -53.62
N THR A 164 12.23 -4.52 -53.85
CA THR A 164 13.36 -4.91 -53.00
C THR A 164 14.44 -3.81 -52.98
N PRO A 165 15.14 -3.57 -51.85
CA PRO A 165 16.32 -2.72 -51.88
C PRO A 165 17.53 -3.49 -52.41
N ARG A 166 18.10 -2.93 -53.48
CA ARG A 166 19.35 -3.30 -54.14
C ARG A 166 20.56 -3.02 -53.21
N LYS A 167 21.52 -3.94 -53.23
CA LYS A 167 22.85 -3.84 -52.60
C LYS A 167 23.75 -2.84 -53.35
N ASP A 168 24.79 -2.40 -52.63
CA ASP A 168 25.98 -1.62 -53.03
C ASP A 168 25.76 -0.11 -52.84
N ASP A 169 26.49 0.60 -51.96
CA ASP A 169 27.94 0.80 -52.03
C ASP A 169 28.67 0.89 -50.69
N VAL A 170 29.93 0.46 -50.76
CA VAL A 170 30.98 0.53 -49.74
C VAL A 170 31.44 1.98 -49.55
N SER A 171 31.41 2.47 -48.32
CA SER A 171 32.31 3.53 -47.85
C SER A 171 32.97 3.08 -46.54
N GLN A 172 34.20 2.56 -46.69
CA GLN A 172 35.11 2.32 -45.60
C GLN A 172 35.70 3.66 -45.14
N GLU A 173 35.26 4.16 -43.98
CA GLU A 173 36.10 4.99 -43.12
C GLU A 173 35.48 5.08 -41.70
N LYS A 174 36.33 4.99 -40.66
CA LYS A 174 36.04 4.92 -39.20
C LYS A 174 35.74 3.54 -38.60
N ARG A 175 36.56 2.52 -38.88
CA ARG A 175 36.51 1.22 -38.18
C ARG A 175 37.16 1.20 -36.78
N GLY A 176 37.88 2.26 -36.37
CA GLY A 176 38.67 2.28 -35.13
C GLY A 176 37.95 2.82 -33.88
N SER A 177 37.01 3.76 -34.03
CA SER A 177 36.24 4.33 -32.91
C SER A 177 34.85 3.73 -32.74
N ILE A 178 34.36 3.02 -33.76
CA ILE A 178 33.03 2.40 -33.78
C ILE A 178 33.03 1.02 -33.10
N SER A 179 34.15 0.28 -33.12
CA SER A 179 34.22 -1.03 -32.44
C SER A 179 34.18 -0.89 -30.92
N ALA A 180 34.87 0.11 -30.36
CA ALA A 180 34.82 0.39 -28.93
C ALA A 180 33.40 0.81 -28.47
N SER A 181 32.70 1.63 -29.27
CA SER A 181 31.33 2.06 -28.94
C SER A 181 30.30 0.93 -29.10
N ILE A 182 30.45 0.05 -30.11
CA ILE A 182 29.56 -1.11 -30.29
C ILE A 182 29.77 -2.13 -29.17
N ASP A 183 31.03 -2.40 -28.78
CA ASP A 183 31.32 -3.33 -27.69
C ASP A 183 30.82 -2.80 -26.34
N ASP A 184 30.92 -1.49 -26.11
CA ASP A 184 30.42 -0.87 -24.88
C ASP A 184 28.89 -0.81 -24.85
N GLU A 185 28.22 -0.56 -25.98
CA GLU A 185 26.76 -0.58 -26.08
C GLU A 185 26.20 -2.01 -25.96
N ALA A 186 26.90 -3.01 -26.50
CA ALA A 186 26.56 -4.42 -26.32
C ALA A 186 26.72 -4.87 -24.85
N LYS A 187 27.79 -4.45 -24.17
CA LYS A 187 27.96 -4.68 -22.71
C LYS A 187 26.86 -3.99 -21.91
N LEU A 188 26.46 -2.77 -22.30
CA LEU A 188 25.39 -2.03 -21.64
C LEU A 188 24.04 -2.75 -21.78
N ALA A 189 23.74 -3.21 -22.99
CA ALA A 189 22.53 -3.99 -23.29
C ALA A 189 22.52 -5.32 -22.52
N ALA A 190 23.65 -6.03 -22.44
CA ALA A 190 23.78 -7.25 -21.65
C ALA A 190 23.59 -7.00 -20.14
N ALA A 191 24.19 -5.92 -19.61
CA ALA A 191 24.01 -5.53 -18.22
C ALA A 191 22.55 -5.16 -17.90
N ARG A 192 21.88 -4.45 -18.81
CA ARG A 192 20.44 -4.13 -18.69
C ARG A 192 19.57 -5.39 -18.74
N ALA A 193 19.86 -6.34 -19.64
CA ALA A 193 19.13 -7.60 -19.74
C ALA A 193 19.25 -8.43 -18.45
N LEU A 194 20.45 -8.47 -17.85
CA LEU A 194 20.69 -9.14 -16.57
C LEU A 194 19.87 -8.50 -15.43
N ILE A 195 19.78 -7.16 -15.39
CA ILE A 195 18.95 -6.45 -14.41
C ILE A 195 17.47 -6.82 -14.59
N LEU A 196 16.96 -6.81 -15.82
CA LEU A 196 15.57 -7.17 -16.12
C LEU A 196 15.26 -8.63 -15.75
N GLU A 197 16.18 -9.55 -16.03
CA GLU A 197 16.02 -10.96 -15.66
C GLU A 197 16.02 -11.16 -14.14
N LYS A 198 16.80 -10.37 -13.40
CA LYS A 198 16.78 -10.36 -11.95
C LYS A 198 15.44 -9.83 -11.41
N GLU A 199 14.87 -8.78 -12.01
CA GLU A 199 13.58 -8.21 -11.63
C GLU A 199 12.39 -9.13 -11.93
N ARG A 200 12.52 -10.05 -12.90
CA ARG A 200 11.50 -11.08 -13.19
C ARG A 200 11.25 -12.01 -12.01
N HIS A 201 12.24 -12.18 -11.14
CA HIS A 201 12.19 -13.07 -9.99
C HIS A 201 11.89 -12.28 -8.71
N PHE A 202 11.29 -12.97 -7.74
CA PHE A 202 10.98 -12.37 -6.45
C PHE A 202 12.27 -12.01 -5.70
N ALA A 203 12.46 -10.72 -5.41
CA ALA A 203 13.67 -10.21 -4.77
C ALA A 203 13.64 -10.48 -3.26
N TRP A 204 14.13 -11.66 -2.86
CA TRP A 204 14.17 -12.06 -1.45
C TRP A 204 15.00 -11.11 -0.56
N GLY A 205 16.07 -10.50 -1.08
CA GLY A 205 16.94 -9.61 -0.30
C GLY A 205 16.21 -8.45 0.39
N PRO A 206 15.53 -7.56 -0.35
CA PRO A 206 14.69 -6.50 0.21
C PRO A 206 13.66 -6.98 1.24
N HIS A 207 12.96 -8.08 0.97
CA HIS A 207 11.95 -8.61 1.89
C HIS A 207 12.57 -9.20 3.17
N ILE A 208 13.73 -9.84 3.08
CA ILE A 208 14.48 -10.31 4.26
C ILE A 208 14.93 -9.12 5.10
N ALA A 209 15.43 -8.04 4.50
CA ALA A 209 15.82 -6.83 5.24
C ALA A 209 14.64 -6.22 6.01
N ILE A 210 13.46 -6.17 5.38
CA ILE A 210 12.21 -5.72 6.03
C ILE A 210 11.82 -6.65 7.18
N LEU A 211 11.90 -7.96 6.98
CA LEU A 211 11.60 -8.94 8.02
C LEU A 211 12.56 -8.80 9.21
N VAL A 212 13.86 -8.61 8.99
CA VAL A 212 14.84 -8.39 10.06
C VAL A 212 14.54 -7.09 10.81
N CYS A 213 14.20 -6.01 10.10
CA CYS A 213 13.79 -4.76 10.73
C CYS A 213 12.60 -4.97 11.67
N TYR A 214 11.58 -5.70 11.21
CA TYR A 214 10.41 -6.05 12.00
C TYR A 214 10.74 -6.95 13.20
N LEU A 215 11.51 -8.02 13.00
CA LEU A 215 11.90 -8.94 14.08
C LEU A 215 12.71 -8.23 15.17
N GLY A 216 13.53 -7.25 14.81
CA GLY A 216 14.21 -6.41 15.80
C GLY A 216 13.25 -5.63 16.68
N ILE A 217 12.20 -5.03 16.10
CA ILE A 217 11.14 -4.35 16.87
C ILE A 217 10.36 -5.32 17.76
N VAL A 218 10.09 -6.53 17.29
CA VAL A 218 9.44 -7.55 18.12
C VAL A 218 10.35 -7.95 19.28
N ALA A 219 11.65 -8.14 19.03
CA ALA A 219 12.61 -8.50 20.05
C ALA A 219 12.75 -7.41 21.13
N THR A 220 12.84 -6.14 20.75
CA THR A 220 12.87 -5.01 21.70
C THR A 220 11.57 -4.91 22.48
N SER A 221 10.42 -5.09 21.81
CA SER A 221 9.10 -5.12 22.46
C SER A 221 8.99 -6.26 23.48
N ILE A 222 9.48 -7.46 23.18
CA ILE A 222 9.49 -8.57 24.15
C ILE A 222 10.41 -8.23 25.33
N GLY A 223 11.56 -7.61 25.07
CA GLY A 223 12.47 -7.12 26.11
C GLY A 223 11.79 -6.17 27.10
N ASP A 224 10.90 -5.28 26.63
CA ASP A 224 10.17 -4.34 27.47
C ASP A 224 9.36 -5.06 28.59
N THR A 225 8.87 -6.28 28.35
CA THR A 225 8.07 -7.04 29.33
C THR A 225 8.87 -7.52 30.54
N SER A 226 10.20 -7.60 30.41
CA SER A 226 11.10 -8.03 31.48
C SER A 226 11.52 -6.89 32.42
N THR A 227 11.10 -5.66 32.14
CA THR A 227 11.52 -4.46 32.88
C THR A 227 10.35 -3.83 33.65
N GLU A 228 10.65 -3.30 34.84
CA GLU A 228 9.65 -2.54 35.62
C GLU A 228 9.33 -1.20 34.94
N CYS A 229 8.06 -0.82 35.00
CA CYS A 229 7.56 0.42 34.43
C CYS A 229 8.28 1.64 35.03
N GLY A 230 8.85 2.49 34.18
CA GLY A 230 9.57 3.70 34.60
C GLY A 230 11.03 3.50 35.00
N SER A 231 11.54 2.27 34.93
CA SER A 231 12.98 1.99 35.09
C SER A 231 13.82 2.64 33.98
N VAL A 232 15.11 2.86 34.24
CA VAL A 232 16.05 3.32 33.20
C VAL A 232 16.10 2.31 32.05
N ALA A 233 16.02 1.01 32.35
CA ALA A 233 15.99 -0.05 31.35
C ALA A 233 14.76 0.06 30.42
N TYR A 234 13.58 0.37 30.96
CA TYR A 234 12.36 0.62 30.18
C TYR A 234 12.55 1.78 29.19
N TRP A 235 13.10 2.91 29.63
CA TRP A 235 13.35 4.06 28.74
C TRP A 235 14.44 3.77 27.70
N VAL A 236 15.47 3.01 28.07
CA VAL A 236 16.53 2.60 27.12
C VAL A 236 15.96 1.68 26.03
N LEU A 237 15.13 0.70 26.39
CA LEU A 237 14.51 -0.21 25.43
C LEU A 237 13.46 0.50 24.56
N LEU A 238 12.72 1.46 25.10
CA LEU A 238 11.84 2.31 24.30
C LEU A 238 12.63 3.15 23.28
N LEU A 239 13.77 3.71 23.71
CA LEU A 239 14.59 4.59 22.87
C LEU A 239 15.43 3.82 21.86
N ILE A 240 15.71 2.53 22.07
CA ILE A 240 16.52 1.71 21.15
C ILE A 240 15.82 1.43 19.81
N ASP A 241 14.49 1.51 19.78
CA ASP A 241 13.70 1.36 18.55
C ASP A 241 14.04 2.46 17.53
N ILE A 242 14.35 3.67 18.00
CA ILE A 242 14.69 4.82 17.14
C ILE A 242 15.99 4.58 16.36
N PRO A 243 17.15 4.30 16.98
CA PRO A 243 18.38 4.01 16.25
C PRO A 243 18.27 2.72 15.44
N TRP A 244 17.57 1.70 15.93
CA TRP A 244 17.34 0.46 15.18
C TRP A 244 16.66 0.74 13.84
N VAL A 245 15.51 1.41 13.86
CA VAL A 245 14.80 1.75 12.62
C VAL A 245 15.59 2.74 11.77
N ALA A 246 16.27 3.71 12.37
CA ALA A 246 17.10 4.67 11.64
C ALA A 246 18.20 3.97 10.83
N VAL A 247 18.83 2.92 11.38
CA VAL A 247 19.82 2.10 10.65
C VAL A 247 19.20 1.48 9.40
N PHE A 248 18.01 0.88 9.51
CA PHE A 248 17.32 0.29 8.35
C PHE A 248 16.87 1.33 7.33
N ILE A 249 16.42 2.51 7.77
CA ILE A 249 16.04 3.62 6.87
C ILE A 249 17.27 4.13 6.11
N ILE A 250 18.40 4.35 6.78
CA ILE A 250 19.64 4.80 6.16
C ILE A 250 20.16 3.73 5.19
N PHE A 251 20.14 2.46 5.61
CA PHE A 251 20.51 1.33 4.76
C PHE A 251 19.64 1.26 3.49
N ALA A 252 18.32 1.30 3.64
CA ALA A 252 17.38 1.26 2.53
C ALA A 252 17.59 2.46 1.59
N SER A 253 17.71 3.67 2.13
CA SER A 253 17.93 4.90 1.36
C SER A 253 19.22 4.84 0.53
N ASN A 254 20.32 4.38 1.14
CA ASN A 254 21.61 4.22 0.47
C ASN A 254 21.56 3.12 -0.59
N TYR A 255 20.89 2.00 -0.29
CA TYR A 255 20.70 0.91 -1.24
C TYR A 255 19.88 1.36 -2.46
N LEU A 256 18.73 1.99 -2.25
CA LEU A 256 17.85 2.51 -3.29
C LEU A 256 18.58 3.51 -4.18
N HIS A 257 19.35 4.44 -3.59
CA HIS A 257 20.11 5.41 -4.37
C HIS A 257 21.23 4.75 -5.19
N LYS A 258 21.93 3.75 -4.65
CA LYS A 258 22.93 2.98 -5.40
C LYS A 258 22.31 2.19 -6.56
N VAL A 259 21.13 1.61 -6.36
CA VAL A 259 20.40 0.91 -7.42
C VAL A 259 19.97 1.89 -8.51
N TYR A 260 19.48 3.07 -8.13
CA TYR A 260 19.16 4.14 -9.08
C TYR A 260 20.36 4.55 -9.93
N LEU A 261 21.55 4.75 -9.32
CA LEU A 261 22.77 5.10 -10.06
C LEU A 261 23.16 4.00 -11.05
N ARG A 262 23.12 2.72 -10.65
CA ARG A 262 23.38 1.60 -11.57
C ARG A 262 22.38 1.52 -12.72
N LYS A 263 21.09 1.78 -12.46
CA LYS A 263 20.05 1.84 -13.50
C LYS A 263 20.27 3.02 -14.45
N ALA A 264 20.80 4.14 -13.95
CA ALA A 264 21.14 5.30 -14.76
C ALA A 264 22.36 5.04 -15.67
N GLU A 265 23.38 4.34 -15.17
CA GLU A 265 24.57 3.96 -15.95
C GLU A 265 24.21 3.12 -17.18
N VAL A 266 23.24 2.20 -17.07
CA VAL A 266 22.84 1.29 -18.15
C VAL A 266 21.73 1.81 -19.07
N ASN A 267 21.39 3.11 -19.00
CA ASN A 267 20.27 3.70 -19.73
C ASN A 267 18.97 2.88 -19.60
N TYR A 268 18.64 2.47 -18.37
CA TYR A 268 17.44 1.71 -18.08
C TYR A 268 16.18 2.48 -18.50
N GLN A 269 15.34 1.88 -19.36
CA GLN A 269 14.04 2.46 -19.70
C GLN A 269 13.02 2.12 -18.63
N TYR A 270 12.66 3.14 -17.87
CA TYR A 270 11.59 3.08 -16.88
C TYR A 270 10.25 2.90 -17.58
N VAL A 271 9.46 1.93 -17.10
CA VAL A 271 8.10 1.72 -17.58
C VAL A 271 7.18 2.76 -16.93
N GLU A 272 6.06 3.06 -17.58
CA GLU A 272 5.06 3.98 -17.03
C GLU A 272 4.64 3.55 -15.62
N GLY A 273 4.85 4.43 -14.65
CA GLY A 273 4.59 4.20 -13.22
C GLY A 273 5.77 3.70 -12.38
N ASP A 274 6.95 3.51 -12.97
CA ASP A 274 8.18 3.25 -12.20
C ASP A 274 8.68 4.52 -11.50
N ILE A 275 9.15 4.36 -10.25
CA ILE A 275 9.72 5.46 -9.48
C ILE A 275 11.21 5.60 -9.78
N ARG A 276 11.64 6.86 -9.96
CA ARG A 276 13.06 7.21 -10.00
C ARG A 276 13.53 7.63 -8.60
N TRP A 277 14.30 6.77 -7.94
CA TRP A 277 14.86 6.99 -6.60
C TRP A 277 15.99 8.02 -6.55
N THR A 278 15.68 9.25 -6.94
CA THR A 278 16.55 10.41 -6.72
C THR A 278 16.61 10.75 -5.23
N LYS A 279 17.68 11.44 -4.79
CA LYS A 279 17.82 11.84 -3.37
C LYS A 279 16.61 12.62 -2.84
N LYS A 280 16.06 13.53 -3.67
CA LYS A 280 14.86 14.32 -3.32
C LYS A 280 13.64 13.41 -3.15
N MET A 281 13.46 12.46 -4.08
CA MET A 281 12.32 11.56 -4.08
C MET A 281 12.34 10.61 -2.87
N VAL A 282 13.50 10.06 -2.53
CA VAL A 282 13.69 9.22 -1.32
C VAL A 282 13.23 9.99 -0.08
N VAL A 283 13.70 11.22 0.13
CA VAL A 283 13.36 12.02 1.32
C VAL A 283 11.87 12.38 1.35
N TYR A 284 11.33 12.91 0.24
CA TYR A 284 9.91 13.30 0.18
C TYR A 284 8.98 12.12 0.46
N PHE A 285 9.29 10.96 -0.12
CA PHE A 285 8.49 9.77 0.02
C PHE A 285 8.59 9.16 1.43
N SER A 286 9.78 9.14 2.03
CA SER A 286 9.96 8.72 3.43
C SER A 286 9.19 9.62 4.40
N MET A 287 9.18 10.95 4.19
CA MET A 287 8.41 11.87 5.05
C MET A 287 6.91 11.54 5.04
N GLY A 288 6.34 11.25 3.87
CA GLY A 288 4.94 10.80 3.76
C GLY A 288 4.69 9.47 4.49
N CYS A 289 5.64 8.55 4.42
CA CYS A 289 5.58 7.25 5.10
C CYS A 289 5.70 7.36 6.62
N VAL A 290 6.48 8.31 7.16
CA VAL A 290 6.54 8.58 8.61
C VAL A 290 5.17 9.00 9.13
N VAL A 291 4.52 9.96 8.46
CA VAL A 291 3.18 10.42 8.83
C VAL A 291 2.16 9.28 8.73
N ALA A 292 2.24 8.49 7.66
CA ALA A 292 1.41 7.30 7.49
C ALA A 292 1.61 6.28 8.63
N GLY A 293 2.85 6.03 9.04
CA GLY A 293 3.19 5.13 10.12
C GLY A 293 2.66 5.61 11.47
N ILE A 294 2.88 6.89 11.81
CA ILE A 294 2.37 7.48 13.06
C ILE A 294 0.85 7.38 13.14
N ALA A 295 0.15 7.79 12.07
CA ALA A 295 -1.30 7.67 12.02
C ALA A 295 -1.78 6.20 12.10
N ALA A 296 -1.06 5.27 11.47
CA ALA A 296 -1.38 3.85 11.54
C ALA A 296 -1.27 3.31 12.97
N GLY A 297 -0.21 3.65 13.70
CA GLY A 297 -0.02 3.24 15.10
C GLY A 297 -1.00 3.92 16.05
N MET A 298 -1.27 5.22 15.85
CA MET A 298 -2.14 5.99 16.72
C MET A 298 -3.61 5.59 16.63
N PHE A 299 -4.10 5.25 15.44
CA PHE A 299 -5.53 5.03 15.22
C PHE A 299 -5.87 3.57 14.90
N GLY A 300 -4.89 2.77 14.47
CA GLY A 300 -5.12 1.39 14.06
C GLY A 300 -5.89 1.30 12.75
N VAL A 301 -5.54 2.15 11.78
CA VAL A 301 -6.19 2.22 10.45
C VAL A 301 -5.36 1.51 9.36
N GLY A 302 -4.09 1.19 9.64
CA GLY A 302 -3.12 0.70 8.66
C GLY A 302 -2.59 1.83 7.77
N GLY A 303 -1.29 1.89 7.50
CA GLY A 303 -0.67 3.03 6.81
C GLY A 303 -1.12 3.24 5.35
N GLY A 304 -1.85 2.27 4.77
CA GLY A 304 -2.23 2.26 3.36
C GLY A 304 -3.18 3.39 2.96
N ILE A 305 -3.98 3.91 3.89
CA ILE A 305 -4.91 5.01 3.62
C ILE A 305 -4.19 6.33 3.27
N ILE A 306 -2.96 6.51 3.77
CA ILE A 306 -2.13 7.68 3.46
C ILE A 306 -1.16 7.33 2.34
N ALA A 307 -0.45 6.20 2.46
CA ALA A 307 0.60 5.82 1.53
C ALA A 307 0.08 5.46 0.13
N GLY A 308 -1.07 4.78 0.02
CA GLY A 308 -1.68 4.40 -1.26
C GLY A 308 -2.00 5.61 -2.13
N PRO A 309 -2.73 6.62 -1.61
CA PRO A 309 -2.95 7.89 -2.29
C PRO A 309 -1.67 8.60 -2.74
N ILE A 310 -0.65 8.67 -1.89
CA ILE A 310 0.63 9.31 -2.23
C ILE A 310 1.29 8.57 -3.40
N MET A 311 1.26 7.24 -3.39
CA MET A 311 1.83 6.43 -4.48
C MET A 311 1.18 6.69 -5.84
N VAL A 312 -0.15 6.76 -5.88
CA VAL A 312 -0.87 7.05 -7.13
C VAL A 312 -0.62 8.48 -7.61
N GLU A 313 -0.46 9.44 -6.69
CA GLU A 313 -0.10 10.83 -7.04
C GLU A 313 1.31 10.96 -7.62
N LEU A 314 2.20 10.05 -7.26
CA LEU A 314 3.55 9.94 -7.81
C LEU A 314 3.60 9.19 -9.15
N GLY A 315 2.44 8.80 -9.69
CA GLY A 315 2.31 8.14 -10.98
C GLY A 315 2.41 6.62 -10.92
N ILE A 316 2.55 6.01 -9.74
CA ILE A 316 2.66 4.55 -9.59
C ILE A 316 1.34 3.90 -10.00
N VAL A 317 1.45 2.80 -10.75
CA VAL A 317 0.28 2.02 -11.18
C VAL A 317 -0.54 1.61 -9.95
N PRO A 318 -1.87 1.87 -9.93
CA PRO A 318 -2.71 1.59 -8.77
C PRO A 318 -2.64 0.14 -8.25
N GLU A 319 -2.43 -0.83 -9.14
CA GLU A 319 -2.30 -2.25 -8.79
C GLU A 319 -1.01 -2.55 -8.00
N VAL A 320 0.11 -1.94 -8.40
CA VAL A 320 1.40 -2.03 -7.70
C VAL A 320 1.32 -1.29 -6.36
N ALA A 321 0.71 -0.11 -6.36
CA ALA A 321 0.49 0.68 -5.15
C ALA A 321 -0.35 -0.10 -4.12
N SER A 322 -1.48 -0.69 -4.54
CA SER A 322 -2.40 -1.48 -3.69
C SER A 322 -1.75 -2.74 -3.13
N SER A 323 -0.97 -3.46 -3.94
CA SER A 323 -0.28 -4.66 -3.48
C SER A 323 0.84 -4.34 -2.48
N THR A 324 1.59 -3.27 -2.74
CA THR A 324 2.68 -2.81 -1.86
C THR A 324 2.14 -2.23 -0.56
N THR A 325 1.02 -1.48 -0.58
CA THR A 325 0.35 -1.05 0.67
C THR A 325 -0.15 -2.23 1.48
N ALA A 326 -0.67 -3.29 0.85
CA ALA A 326 -1.14 -4.46 1.58
C ALA A 326 0.00 -5.14 2.38
N LEU A 327 1.17 -5.28 1.76
CA LEU A 327 2.36 -5.80 2.45
C LEU A 327 2.83 -4.85 3.55
N MET A 328 2.80 -3.55 3.30
CA MET A 328 3.13 -2.54 4.30
C MET A 328 2.18 -2.58 5.51
N ILE A 329 0.87 -2.75 5.28
CA ILE A 329 -0.13 -2.87 6.34
C ILE A 329 0.13 -4.10 7.20
N LEU A 330 0.51 -5.24 6.59
CA LEU A 330 0.88 -6.46 7.32
C LEU A 330 1.97 -6.16 8.36
N TYR A 331 3.08 -5.58 7.93
CA TYR A 331 4.20 -5.28 8.84
C TYR A 331 3.86 -4.17 9.83
N SER A 332 3.14 -3.12 9.43
CA SER A 332 2.76 -2.04 10.34
C SER A 332 1.82 -2.54 11.43
N SER A 333 0.79 -3.31 11.08
CA SER A 333 -0.17 -3.83 12.06
C SER A 333 0.45 -4.89 12.94
N ALA A 334 1.35 -5.73 12.42
CA ALA A 334 2.12 -6.66 13.25
C ALA A 334 3.01 -5.93 14.28
N ALA A 335 3.70 -4.86 13.86
CA ALA A 335 4.52 -4.04 14.76
C ALA A 335 3.67 -3.32 15.83
N ALA A 336 2.54 -2.72 15.42
CA ALA A 336 1.60 -2.08 16.35
C ALA A 336 1.05 -3.08 17.37
N THR A 337 0.57 -4.24 16.91
CA THR A 337 0.06 -5.31 17.77
C THR A 337 1.13 -5.77 18.77
N SER A 338 2.39 -5.91 18.33
CA SER A 338 3.49 -6.28 19.23
C SER A 338 3.67 -5.27 20.37
N LYS A 339 3.66 -3.96 20.05
CA LYS A 339 3.76 -2.91 21.09
C LYS A 339 2.51 -2.82 21.97
N PHE A 340 1.31 -2.94 21.40
CA PHE A 340 0.07 -2.91 22.17
C PHE A 340 -0.13 -4.14 23.06
N ALA A 341 0.40 -5.30 22.66
CA ALA A 341 0.41 -6.51 23.48
C ALA A 341 1.26 -6.31 24.74
N VAL A 342 2.45 -5.72 24.59
CA VAL A 342 3.35 -5.36 25.71
C VAL A 342 2.73 -4.33 26.63
N PHE A 343 1.92 -3.41 26.09
CA PHE A 343 1.19 -2.43 26.89
C PHE A 343 -0.06 -3.01 27.55
N GLU A 344 -0.36 -4.30 27.36
CA GLU A 344 -1.54 -5.00 27.89
C GLU A 344 -2.87 -4.32 27.50
N MET A 345 -2.90 -3.58 26.39
CA MET A 345 -4.10 -2.84 25.94
C MET A 345 -4.98 -3.66 24.98
N ILE A 346 -4.56 -4.87 24.61
CA ILE A 346 -5.31 -5.73 23.68
C ILE A 346 -6.34 -6.55 24.45
N ALA A 347 -7.62 -6.32 24.15
CA ALA A 347 -8.68 -7.24 24.53
C ALA A 347 -8.69 -8.46 23.60
N TRP A 348 -8.02 -9.54 24.03
CA TRP A 348 -7.75 -10.72 23.21
C TRP A 348 -9.00 -11.40 22.64
N ASP A 349 -10.11 -11.42 23.39
CA ASP A 349 -11.35 -12.07 22.94
C ASP A 349 -11.88 -11.43 21.65
N TRP A 350 -12.02 -10.11 21.65
CA TRP A 350 -12.46 -9.34 20.48
C TRP A 350 -11.40 -9.32 19.37
N ALA A 351 -10.13 -9.21 19.75
CA ALA A 351 -9.02 -9.12 18.82
C ALA A 351 -8.87 -10.40 17.98
N LEU A 352 -8.94 -11.58 18.62
CA LEU A 352 -8.84 -12.87 17.94
C LEU A 352 -10.07 -13.17 17.08
N LEU A 353 -11.28 -12.86 17.59
CA LEU A 353 -12.52 -13.01 16.82
C LEU A 353 -12.46 -12.19 15.53
N LEU A 354 -12.14 -10.90 15.63
CA LEU A 354 -12.12 -10.01 14.48
C LEU A 354 -10.93 -10.28 13.56
N CYS A 355 -9.80 -10.77 14.08
CA CYS A 355 -8.68 -11.26 13.27
C CYS A 355 -9.10 -12.46 12.41
N ALA A 356 -9.79 -13.44 13.00
CA ALA A 356 -10.29 -14.61 12.28
C ALA A 356 -11.32 -14.21 11.21
N VAL A 357 -12.28 -13.36 11.58
CA VAL A 357 -13.28 -12.81 10.63
C VAL A 357 -12.58 -12.06 9.50
N ALA A 358 -11.63 -11.17 9.81
CA ALA A 358 -10.91 -10.41 8.80
C ALA A 358 -10.09 -11.29 7.86
N PHE A 359 -9.45 -12.34 8.37
CA PHE A 359 -8.72 -13.30 7.54
C PHE A 359 -9.65 -14.05 6.58
N VAL A 360 -10.76 -14.59 7.09
CA VAL A 360 -11.74 -15.37 6.28
C VAL A 360 -12.40 -14.48 5.23
N VAL A 361 -12.92 -13.31 5.65
CA VAL A 361 -13.59 -12.37 4.74
C VAL A 361 -12.63 -11.87 3.68
N THR A 362 -11.40 -11.50 4.04
CA THR A 362 -10.41 -11.02 3.06
C THR A 362 -10.00 -12.14 2.09
N SER A 363 -9.83 -13.36 2.57
CA SER A 363 -9.51 -14.51 1.73
C SER A 363 -10.62 -14.80 0.71
N LEU A 364 -11.88 -14.85 1.16
CA LEU A 364 -13.04 -15.01 0.28
C LEU A 364 -13.16 -13.84 -0.72
N SER A 365 -12.93 -12.62 -0.24
CA SER A 365 -13.02 -11.41 -1.06
C SER A 365 -11.95 -11.38 -2.15
N GLN A 366 -10.71 -11.80 -1.87
CA GLN A 366 -9.67 -11.89 -2.90
C GLN A 366 -10.04 -12.86 -4.03
N VAL A 367 -10.79 -13.93 -3.75
CA VAL A 367 -11.25 -14.87 -4.78
C VAL A 367 -12.45 -14.31 -5.56
N VAL A 368 -13.47 -13.81 -4.86
CA VAL A 368 -14.73 -13.36 -5.45
C VAL A 368 -14.58 -12.02 -6.17
N ILE A 369 -13.89 -11.06 -5.55
CA ILE A 369 -13.77 -9.69 -6.08
C ILE A 369 -12.81 -9.62 -7.26
N LEU A 370 -11.74 -10.43 -7.32
CA LEU A 370 -10.95 -10.49 -8.55
C LEU A 370 -11.77 -11.04 -9.71
N GLY A 371 -12.63 -12.03 -9.47
CA GLY A 371 -13.57 -12.54 -10.48
C GLY A 371 -14.57 -11.46 -10.94
N PHE A 372 -15.10 -10.68 -9.99
CA PHE A 372 -16.06 -9.61 -10.28
C PHE A 372 -15.42 -8.39 -10.97
N VAL A 373 -14.26 -7.92 -10.50
CA VAL A 373 -13.52 -6.78 -11.07
C VAL A 373 -12.99 -7.11 -12.46
N ARG A 374 -12.49 -8.33 -12.69
CA ARG A 374 -12.10 -8.76 -14.05
C ARG A 374 -13.28 -8.81 -15.02
N ARG A 375 -14.49 -9.13 -14.53
CA ARG A 375 -15.70 -9.16 -15.37
C ARG A 375 -16.30 -7.78 -15.62
N THR A 376 -16.22 -6.88 -14.64
CA THR A 376 -16.94 -5.60 -14.69
C THR A 376 -16.05 -4.41 -15.05
N GLY A 377 -14.72 -4.51 -14.90
CA GLY A 377 -13.76 -3.46 -15.23
C GLY A 377 -13.84 -2.17 -14.38
N ARG A 378 -14.78 -2.09 -13.43
CA ARG A 378 -15.14 -0.84 -12.72
C ARG A 378 -14.58 -0.82 -11.29
N GLN A 379 -13.33 -0.38 -11.14
CA GLN A 379 -12.71 -0.21 -9.82
C GLN A 379 -13.34 0.96 -9.04
N SER A 380 -13.94 1.93 -9.74
CA SER A 380 -14.56 3.11 -9.11
C SER A 380 -15.72 2.78 -8.18
N ILE A 381 -16.50 1.73 -8.47
CA ILE A 381 -17.67 1.32 -7.65
C ILE A 381 -17.22 0.93 -6.25
N ILE A 382 -16.12 0.20 -6.15
CA ILE A 382 -15.56 -0.26 -4.88
C ILE A 382 -15.11 0.93 -4.04
N VAL A 383 -14.37 1.87 -4.63
CA VAL A 383 -13.87 3.07 -3.91
C VAL A 383 -15.03 3.97 -3.46
N LEU A 384 -16.09 4.10 -4.28
CA LEU A 384 -17.28 4.86 -3.92
C LEU A 384 -18.08 4.21 -2.78
N CYS A 385 -18.16 2.88 -2.73
CA CYS A 385 -18.77 2.17 -1.60
C CYS A 385 -17.99 2.39 -0.28
N ILE A 386 -16.64 2.40 -0.31
CA ILE A 386 -15.82 2.72 0.87
C ILE A 386 -16.07 4.16 1.32
N ALA A 387 -16.04 5.11 0.38
CA ALA A 387 -16.28 6.51 0.68
C ALA A 387 -17.67 6.74 1.27
N ALA A 388 -18.70 6.08 0.72
CA ALA A 388 -20.07 6.14 1.25
C ALA A 388 -20.15 5.53 2.67
N ALA A 389 -19.52 4.38 2.91
CA ALA A 389 -19.51 3.74 4.24
C ALA A 389 -18.86 4.63 5.31
N VAL A 390 -17.74 5.29 4.98
CA VAL A 390 -17.05 6.22 5.88
C VAL A 390 -17.91 7.47 6.16
N LEU A 391 -18.62 8.00 5.15
CA LEU A 391 -19.49 9.17 5.29
C LEU A 391 -20.79 8.87 6.05
N VAL A 392 -21.37 7.67 5.88
CA VAL A 392 -22.54 7.24 6.64
C VAL A 392 -22.17 7.04 8.11
N GLY A 393 -21.00 6.47 8.41
CA GLY A 393 -20.48 6.40 9.77
C GLY A 393 -20.36 7.78 10.43
N GLY A 394 -19.89 8.79 9.69
CA GLY A 394 -19.79 10.17 10.20
C GLY A 394 -21.13 10.87 10.49
N ARG A 395 -22.24 10.44 9.88
CA ARG A 395 -23.58 11.02 10.08
C ARG A 395 -24.39 10.37 11.20
N GLY A 396 -23.93 9.25 11.77
CA GLY A 396 -24.60 8.57 12.89
C GLY A 396 -24.67 9.39 14.19
N HIS A 397 -23.96 10.52 14.26
CA HIS A 397 -23.93 11.42 15.42
C HIS A 397 -25.20 12.30 15.57
N ASP A 398 -26.12 12.28 14.61
CA ASP A 398 -27.37 13.07 14.66
C ASP A 398 -28.61 12.26 15.09
N LEU A 399 -28.44 11.01 15.57
CA LEU A 399 -29.55 10.22 16.11
C LEU A 399 -29.81 10.58 17.60
N PRO A 400 -31.01 11.07 17.95
CA PRO A 400 -31.34 11.41 19.33
C PRO A 400 -31.47 10.12 20.15
N GLY A 401 -30.52 9.88 21.06
CA GLY A 401 -30.58 8.73 21.97
C GLY A 401 -29.30 8.38 22.73
N TYR A 402 -28.14 8.98 22.41
CA TYR A 402 -26.89 8.71 23.11
C TYR A 402 -26.82 9.44 24.47
N HIS A 403 -27.37 8.81 25.51
CA HIS A 403 -27.02 9.15 26.90
C HIS A 403 -25.65 8.54 27.23
N VAL A 404 -24.64 9.41 27.28
CA VAL A 404 -23.31 9.11 27.83
C VAL A 404 -23.47 8.90 29.35
N HIS A 405 -23.29 7.67 29.82
CA HIS A 405 -22.96 7.43 31.21
C HIS A 405 -21.44 7.61 31.36
N TYR A 406 -21.07 8.64 32.12
CA TYR A 406 -19.70 9.02 32.47
C TYR A 406 -18.98 7.96 33.30
#